data_AF-A0AAW2BC45-F1
#
_entry.id   AF-A0AAW2BC45-F1
#
_cell.length_a   1.000
_cell.length_b   1.000
_cell.length_c   1.000
_cell.angle_alpha   90.00
_cell.angle_beta   90.00
_cell.angle_gamma   90.00
#
_symmetry.space_group_name_H-M   'P 1'
#
loop_
_entity.id
_entity.type
_entity.pdbx_description
1 polymer ?
#
loop_
_entity_poly.entity_id
_entity_poly.type
_entity_poly.pdbx_seq_one_letter_code
_entity_poly.pdbx_strand_id
1 'polypeptide(L)' 'MLSTTIEYQDAFFRLSQRESSYKCIPKEEEWEMASSIFERLTLFYKVIELFSDTSYPTANLFFS' A
#
# COMPACT_ATOMS: atom_id res chain seq x y z
N MET A 1 -3.58 -4.66 -1.02
CA MET A 1 -2.40 -5.51 -0.71
C MET A 1 -1.70 -4.98 0.53
N LEU A 2 -1.10 -3.78 0.53
CA LEU A 2 -0.45 -3.20 1.73
C LEU A 2 -1.43 -2.91 2.89
N SER A 3 -2.59 -2.30 2.60
CA SER A 3 -3.64 -2.08 3.61
C SER A 3 -4.01 -3.37 4.35
N THR A 4 -4.32 -4.41 3.57
CA THR A 4 -4.65 -5.74 4.07
C THR A 4 -3.50 -6.33 4.88
N THR A 5 -2.25 -6.26 4.38
CA THR A 5 -1.10 -6.78 5.14
C THR A 5 -0.94 -6.11 6.50
N ILE A 6 -1.14 -4.78 6.59
CA ILE A 6 -1.08 -4.02 7.85
C ILE A 6 -2.23 -4.44 8.78
N GLU A 7 -3.45 -4.58 8.28
CA GLU A 7 -4.61 -5.05 9.06
C GLU A 7 -4.40 -6.45 9.67
N TYR A 8 -3.64 -7.32 8.99
CA TYR A 8 -3.34 -8.67 9.43
C TYR A 8 -2.04 -8.80 10.23
N GLN A 9 -1.41 -7.71 10.67
CA GLN A 9 -0.18 -7.74 11.46
C GLN A 9 -0.25 -8.72 12.65
N ASP A 10 -1.35 -8.67 13.40
CA ASP A 10 -1.61 -9.58 14.52
C ASP A 10 -1.71 -11.06 14.09
N ALA A 11 -2.26 -11.32 12.90
CA ALA A 11 -2.35 -12.67 12.36
C ALA A 11 -0.96 -13.21 12.01
N PHE A 12 -0.07 -12.39 11.44
CA PHE A 12 1.33 -12.77 11.21
C PHE A 12 2.09 -13.02 12.51
N PHE A 13 1.82 -12.21 13.54
CA PHE A 13 2.40 -12.43 14.87
C PHE A 13 1.92 -13.75 15.50
N ARG A 14 0.63 -14.06 15.42
CA ARG A 14 0.10 -15.34 15.90
C ARG A 14 0.61 -16.53 15.08
N LEU A 15 0.82 -16.34 13.78
CA LEU A 15 1.38 -17.36 12.90
C LEU A 15 2.81 -17.74 13.32
N SER A 16 3.66 -16.77 13.69
CA SER A 16 5.02 -17.07 14.15
C SER A 16 5.09 -17.84 15.46
N GLN A 17 4.08 -17.70 16.32
CA GLN A 17 3.97 -18.49 17.55
C GLN A 17 3.55 -19.94 17.28
N ARG A 18 2.73 -20.15 16.24
CA ARG A 18 2.13 -21.46 15.94
C ARG A 18 2.96 -22.29 14.99
N GLU A 19 3.59 -21.66 14.01
CA GLU A 19 4.29 -22.33 12.91
C GLU A 19 5.80 -22.14 13.05
N SER A 20 6.50 -23.18 13.51
CA SER A 20 7.94 -23.13 13.76
C SER A 20 8.79 -22.96 12.49
N SER A 21 8.21 -23.25 11.32
CA SER A 21 8.84 -23.02 10.02
C SER A 21 8.75 -21.55 9.55
N TYR A 22 7.89 -20.74 10.17
CA TYR A 22 7.70 -19.34 9.80
C TYR A 22 8.80 -18.45 10.40
N LYS A 23 9.88 -18.25 9.64
CA LYS A 23 11.09 -17.51 10.07
C LYS A 23 11.15 -16.06 9.64
N CYS A 24 10.30 -15.64 8.72
CA CYS A 24 10.28 -14.28 8.17
C CYS A 24 9.09 -13.48 8.73
N ILE A 25 9.08 -13.27 10.05
CA ILE A 25 8.17 -12.31 10.65
C ILE A 25 8.76 -10.90 10.49
N PRO A 26 8.00 -9.93 9.95
CA PRO A 26 8.47 -8.55 9.90
C PRO A 26 8.63 -7.98 11.32
N LYS A 27 9.69 -7.20 11.52
CA LYS A 27 9.95 -6.48 12.78
C LYS A 27 9.03 -5.28 12.91
N GLU A 28 8.90 -4.76 14.14
CA GLU A 28 8.13 -3.55 14.42
C GLU A 28 8.52 -2.36 13.52
N GLU A 29 9.82 -2.13 13.32
CA GLU A 29 10.34 -1.11 12.41
C GLU A 29 9.87 -1.30 10.95
N GLU A 30 9.73 -2.54 10.49
CA GLU A 30 9.26 -2.86 9.14
C GLU A 30 7.75 -2.62 9.01
N TRP A 31 6.98 -2.85 10.08
CA TRP A 31 5.55 -2.51 10.14
C TRP A 31 5.31 -0.99 10.14
N GLU A 32 6.12 -0.25 10.89
CA GLU A 32 6.10 1.22 10.88
C GLU A 32 6.44 1.77 9.49
N MET A 33 7.49 1.22 8.86
CA MET A 33 7.87 1.58 7.50
C MET A 33 6.76 1.28 6.49
N ALA A 34 6.15 0.10 6.55
CA ALA A 34 5.03 -0.28 5.67
C ALA A 34 3.84 0.67 5.83
N SER A 35 3.53 1.06 7.07
CA SER A 35 2.47 2.03 7.39
C SER A 35 2.78 3.40 6.81
N SER A 36 4.01 3.91 6.98
CA SER A 36 4.43 5.19 6.41
C SER A 36 4.37 5.20 4.87
N ILE A 37 4.77 4.10 4.23
CA ILE A 37 4.66 3.96 2.78
C ILE A 37 3.19 3.96 2.35
N PHE A 38 2.34 3.20 3.05
CA PHE A 38 0.91 3.13 2.75
C PHE A 38 0.22 4.49 2.85
N GLU A 39 0.52 5.28 3.88
CA GLU A 39 -0.01 6.65 4.03
C GLU A 39 0.39 7.55 2.86
N ARG A 40 1.67 7.55 2.48
CA ARG A 40 2.18 8.34 1.34
C ARG A 40 1.53 7.91 0.04
N LEU A 41 1.44 6.61 -0.22
CA LEU A 41 0.80 6.07 -1.42
C LEU A 41 -0.69 6.42 -1.46
N THR A 42 -1.37 6.44 -0.32
CA THR A 42 -2.78 6.85 -0.23
C THR A 42 -2.96 8.31 -0.62
N LEU A 43 -2.04 9.20 -0.21
CA LEU A 43 -2.06 10.60 -0.64
C LEU A 43 -1.88 10.72 -2.16
N PHE A 44 -0.89 10.03 -2.73
CA PHE A 44 -0.67 10.03 -4.18
C PHE A 44 -1.88 9.49 -4.93
N TYR A 45 -2.49 8.41 -4.45
CA TYR A 45 -3.68 7.82 -5.05
C TYR A 45 -4.83 8.84 -5.11
N LYS A 46 -5.12 9.54 -4.01
CA LYS A 46 -6.15 10.61 -3.99
C LYS A 46 -5.86 11.72 -4.99
N VAL A 47 -4.60 12.13 -5.12
CA VAL A 47 -4.20 13.15 -6.09
C VAL A 47 -4.39 12.64 -7.52
N ILE A 48 -3.94 11.42 -7.81
CA ILE A 48 -4.12 10.79 -9.13
C ILE A 48 -5.60 10.63 -9.45
N GLU A 49 -6.42 10.21 -8.48
CA GLU A 49 -7.86 10.05 -8.63
C GLU A 49 -8.52 11.38 -9.04
N LEU A 50 -8.18 12.49 -8.39
CA LEU A 50 -8.63 13.83 -8.76
C LEU A 50 -8.27 14.21 -10.20
N PHE A 51 -7.08 13.86 -10.67
CA PHE A 51 -6.66 14.11 -12.05
C PHE A 51 -7.26 13.09 -13.03
N SER A 52 -7.58 11.87 -12.60
CA SER A 52 -8.15 10.83 -13.45
C SER A 52 -9.59 11.10 -13.82
N ASP A 53 -10.32 11.82 -12.96
CA ASP A 53 -11.69 12.27 -13.21
C ASP A 53 -11.72 13.47 -14.17
N THR A 54 -10.58 14.14 -14.39
CA THR A 54 -10.45 15.08 -15.51
C THR A 54 -10.22 14.26 -16.78
N SER A 55 -11.16 14.34 -17.72
CA SER A 55 -11.00 13.80 -19.06
C SER A 55 -9.71 14.35 -19.65
N TYR A 56 -8.62 13.58 -19.62
CA TYR A 56 -7.34 13.99 -20.15
C TYR A 56 -7.56 14.49 -21.59
N PRO A 57 -7.38 15.78 -21.89
CA PRO A 57 -7.08 16.15 -23.25
C PRO A 57 -5.64 15.68 -23.44
N THR A 58 -5.46 14.40 -23.75
CA THR A 58 -4.19 13.99 -24.35
C THR A 58 -3.97 14.93 -25.52
N ALA A 59 -2.79 15.56 -25.58
CA ALA A 59 -2.48 16.58 -26.59
C ALA A 59 -2.76 16.12 -28.04
N ASN A 60 -2.97 14.82 -28.24
CA ASN A 60 -3.49 14.20 -29.45
C ASN A 60 -4.86 14.74 -29.93
N LEU A 61 -5.67 15.35 -29.07
CA LEU A 61 -6.93 16.01 -29.44
C LEU A 61 -6.75 17.42 -30.01
N PHE A 62 -5.58 18.04 -29.82
CA PHE A 62 -5.29 19.39 -30.32
C PHE A 62 -4.68 19.42 -31.73
N PHE A 63 -4.32 18.26 -32.29
CA PHE A 63 -3.68 18.14 -33.61
C PHE A 63 -4.55 17.43 -34.66
N SER A 64 -5.87 17.27 -34.41
CA SER A 64 -6.83 16.79 -35.41
C SER A 64 -7.43 17.93 -36.23
#